data_AF-A0A1Q9G6U9-F1
#
_entry.id   AF-A0A1Q9G6U9-F1
#
_cell.length_a   1.000
_cell.length_b   1.000
_cell.length_c   1.000
_cell.angle_alpha   90.00
_cell.angle_beta   90.00
_cell.angle_gamma   90.00
#
_symmetry.space_group_name_H-M   'P 1'
#
loop_
_entity.id
_entity.type
_entity.pdbx_description
1 polymer ?
#
loop_
_entity_poly.entity_id
_entity_poly.type
_entity_poly.pdbx_seq_one_letter_code
_entity_poly.pdbx_strand_id
1 'polypeptide(L)'
;MLGIQLIGALGMKSAVNHVVDKTIRSTVKEPKVGSILYTGLLADTMEHSGVYIGNNRIVELDNKGHIKVVTPQEFINGGTGINIYVSAQGKYPVGSGLIAERAIQYEQDVIIKDYHLLFDNCHMFTAACIIGDFDNSYSYLWMLKDLVKESLSADNWLVWQDPQKCCDKKEIEATYPNYTSQDLACVLAQLQAVREQSNRQWEDIKAHCRLVHEHTANGPASWFCTTESRLENYVRRSQELEQIEYINQRKHDDLLREEKSLEQKVEEITAYVSLREG
;
A
#
# COMPACT_ATOMS: atom_id res chain seq x y z
N MET A 1 -46.19 9.61 -22.34
CA MET A 1 -45.73 9.12 -21.02
C MET A 1 -44.76 7.98 -21.25
N LEU A 2 -43.46 8.24 -21.31
CA LEU A 2 -42.41 7.22 -21.40
C LEU A 2 -41.20 7.79 -20.67
N GLY A 3 -41.26 7.67 -19.35
CA GLY A 3 -40.20 8.03 -18.43
C GLY A 3 -40.42 7.20 -17.17
N ILE A 4 -39.33 6.71 -16.57
CA ILE A 4 -39.28 5.82 -15.40
C ILE A 4 -39.32 4.32 -15.77
N GLN A 5 -38.26 3.78 -16.37
CA GLN A 5 -37.84 2.38 -16.12
C GLN A 5 -36.32 2.12 -16.21
N LEU A 6 -35.47 3.06 -16.67
CA LEU A 6 -34.03 2.80 -16.80
C LEU A 6 -33.17 2.96 -15.53
N ILE A 7 -33.69 3.60 -14.46
CA ILE A 7 -32.88 3.90 -13.26
C ILE A 7 -32.68 2.65 -12.38
N GLY A 8 -33.55 1.64 -12.47
CA GLY A 8 -33.51 0.46 -11.59
C GLY A 8 -32.43 -0.57 -11.95
N ALA A 9 -32.10 -0.75 -13.23
CA ALA A 9 -31.23 -1.84 -13.68
C ALA A 9 -29.73 -1.58 -13.45
N LEU A 10 -29.29 -0.33 -13.52
CA LEU A 10 -27.90 0.07 -13.22
C LEU A 10 -27.61 0.02 -11.71
N GLY A 11 -28.55 0.48 -10.88
CA GLY A 11 -28.42 0.44 -9.42
C GLY A 11 -28.35 -0.99 -8.86
N MET A 12 -29.14 -1.92 -9.41
CA MET A 12 -29.11 -3.32 -8.97
C MET A 12 -27.82 -4.06 -9.36
N LYS A 13 -27.25 -3.82 -10.56
CA LYS A 13 -25.96 -4.42 -10.93
C LYS A 13 -24.81 -3.91 -10.05
N SER A 14 -24.79 -2.61 -9.77
CA SER A 14 -23.81 -1.97 -8.90
C SER A 14 -23.85 -2.53 -7.47
N ALA A 15 -25.05 -2.68 -6.90
CA ALA A 15 -25.22 -3.22 -5.54
C ALA A 15 -24.84 -4.72 -5.42
N VAL A 16 -25.21 -5.54 -6.42
CA VAL A 16 -24.83 -6.97 -6.45
C VAL A 16 -23.31 -7.12 -6.58
N ASN A 17 -22.67 -6.29 -7.40
CA ASN A 17 -21.21 -6.30 -7.57
C ASN A 17 -20.47 -5.86 -6.31
N HIS A 18 -20.98 -4.85 -5.58
CA HIS A 18 -20.43 -4.43 -4.28
C HIS A 18 -20.45 -5.56 -3.26
N VAL A 19 -21.50 -6.41 -3.26
CA VAL A 19 -21.58 -7.58 -2.38
C VAL A 19 -20.61 -8.67 -2.84
N VAL A 20 -20.53 -8.95 -4.14
CA VAL A 20 -19.66 -10.00 -4.69
C VAL A 20 -18.17 -9.67 -4.48
N ASP A 21 -17.74 -8.42 -4.71
CA ASP A 21 -16.34 -8.03 -4.49
C ASP A 21 -15.96 -8.08 -3.01
N LYS A 22 -16.84 -7.65 -2.09
CA LYS A 22 -16.59 -7.77 -0.63
C LYS A 22 -16.59 -9.22 -0.13
N THR A 23 -17.28 -10.12 -0.84
CA THR A 23 -17.42 -11.53 -0.43
C THR A 23 -16.33 -12.43 -1.04
N ILE A 24 -15.75 -12.05 -2.19
CA ILE A 24 -14.76 -12.85 -2.92
C ILE A 24 -13.34 -12.29 -2.79
N ARG A 25 -13.16 -10.96 -2.72
CA ARG A 25 -11.82 -10.34 -2.59
C ARG A 25 -11.48 -10.04 -1.13
N SER A 26 -10.22 -10.30 -0.78
CA SER A 26 -9.69 -9.94 0.53
C SER A 26 -9.70 -8.42 0.71
N THR A 27 -10.04 -7.97 1.92
CA THR A 27 -10.20 -6.55 2.23
C THR A 27 -9.07 -6.03 3.12
N VAL A 28 -8.76 -4.74 3.03
CA VAL A 28 -7.78 -4.06 3.89
C VAL A 28 -8.43 -2.88 4.61
N LYS A 29 -8.09 -2.69 5.90
CA LYS A 29 -8.59 -1.54 6.68
C LYS A 29 -7.98 -0.21 6.22
N GLU A 30 -6.69 -0.22 5.90
CA GLU A 30 -5.96 0.96 5.43
C GLU A 30 -4.85 0.56 4.45
N PRO A 31 -4.69 1.26 3.32
CA PRO A 31 -3.57 1.06 2.42
C PRO A 31 -2.23 1.39 3.09
N LYS A 32 -1.14 0.80 2.58
CA LYS A 32 0.23 1.17 2.97
C LYS A 32 0.58 2.51 2.30
N VAL A 33 1.29 3.42 2.98
CA VAL A 33 1.83 4.62 2.31
C VAL A 33 2.65 4.22 1.08
N GLY A 34 2.36 4.88 -0.05
CA GLY A 34 2.89 4.58 -1.37
C GLY A 34 2.21 3.41 -2.08
N SER A 35 1.08 2.92 -1.58
CA SER A 35 0.28 1.93 -2.30
C SER A 35 -0.26 2.56 -3.57
N ILE A 36 -0.25 1.78 -4.65
CA ILE A 36 -0.93 2.14 -5.87
C ILE A 36 -2.42 1.79 -5.68
N LEU A 37 -3.26 2.74 -6.03
CA LEU A 37 -4.70 2.63 -5.93
C LEU A 37 -5.32 2.68 -7.32
N TYR A 38 -6.40 1.93 -7.52
CA TYR A 38 -7.29 2.19 -8.63
C TYR A 38 -8.78 2.03 -8.26
N THR A 39 -9.65 2.67 -9.02
CA THR A 39 -11.11 2.53 -8.93
C THR A 39 -11.69 2.37 -10.35
N GLY A 40 -12.77 1.60 -10.50
CA GLY A 40 -13.41 1.38 -11.80
C GLY A 40 -14.67 0.52 -11.70
N LEU A 41 -15.52 0.61 -12.73
CA LEU A 41 -16.65 -0.30 -12.95
C LEU A 41 -16.15 -1.54 -13.72
N LEU A 42 -16.70 -2.72 -13.39
CA LEU A 42 -16.49 -3.96 -14.15
C LEU A 42 -17.07 -3.82 -15.57
N ALA A 43 -16.25 -3.30 -16.49
CA ALA A 43 -16.30 -3.39 -17.96
C ALA A 43 -15.44 -2.28 -18.62
N ASP A 44 -14.20 -2.07 -18.17
CA ASP A 44 -13.11 -1.35 -18.88
C ASP A 44 -13.37 0.08 -19.41
N THR A 45 -14.49 0.74 -19.07
CA THR A 45 -14.85 2.02 -19.73
C THR A 45 -14.42 3.28 -19.00
N MET A 46 -14.13 3.23 -17.68
CA MET A 46 -13.72 4.40 -16.87
C MET A 46 -12.95 3.94 -15.63
N GLU A 47 -11.63 3.78 -15.80
CA GLU A 47 -10.68 3.40 -14.76
C GLU A 47 -9.90 4.64 -14.30
N HIS A 48 -9.56 4.70 -13.02
CA HIS A 48 -8.82 5.82 -12.43
C HIS A 48 -7.80 5.32 -11.42
N SER A 49 -6.61 5.92 -11.38
CA SER A 49 -5.53 5.51 -10.47
C SER A 49 -4.90 6.67 -9.71
N GLY A 50 -4.25 6.34 -8.60
CA GLY A 50 -3.54 7.29 -7.76
C GLY A 50 -2.62 6.62 -6.75
N VAL A 51 -2.02 7.44 -5.88
CA VAL A 51 -1.04 7.01 -4.89
C VAL A 51 -1.54 7.36 -3.49
N TYR A 52 -1.59 6.37 -2.59
CA TYR A 52 -1.91 6.63 -1.19
C TYR A 52 -0.73 7.30 -0.47
N ILE A 53 -0.97 8.45 0.17
CA ILE A 53 0.09 9.20 0.90
C ILE A 53 -0.14 9.23 2.42
N GLY A 54 -1.04 8.39 2.93
CA GLY A 54 -1.34 8.29 4.36
C GLY A 54 -2.45 9.24 4.84
N ASN A 55 -3.01 8.92 6.00
CA ASN A 55 -4.07 9.71 6.66
C ASN A 55 -5.30 9.95 5.77
N ASN A 56 -5.78 8.91 5.08
CA ASN A 56 -6.91 9.01 4.14
C ASN A 56 -6.69 10.06 3.04
N ARG A 57 -5.45 10.23 2.58
CA ARG A 57 -5.12 11.13 1.47
C ARG A 57 -4.53 10.35 0.32
N ILE A 58 -5.00 10.70 -0.87
CA ILE A 58 -4.60 10.10 -2.14
C ILE A 58 -4.15 11.24 -3.04
N VAL A 59 -3.02 11.08 -3.72
CA VAL A 59 -2.65 11.98 -4.82
C VAL A 59 -3.15 11.35 -6.11
N GLU A 60 -3.89 12.12 -6.88
CA GLU A 60 -4.39 11.72 -8.19
C GLU A 60 -4.09 12.81 -9.23
N LEU A 61 -4.12 12.42 -10.50
CA LEU A 61 -4.26 13.35 -11.61
C LEU A 61 -5.73 13.34 -12.06
N ASP A 62 -6.40 14.49 -11.97
CA ASP A 62 -7.82 14.59 -12.32
C ASP A 62 -8.07 14.72 -13.83
N ASN A 63 -9.34 14.64 -14.21
CA ASN A 63 -9.78 14.73 -15.61
C ASN A 63 -9.56 16.11 -16.26
N LYS A 64 -9.15 17.12 -15.50
CA LYS A 64 -8.74 18.45 -15.99
C LYS A 64 -7.22 18.57 -16.07
N GLY A 65 -6.48 17.51 -15.76
CA GLY A 65 -5.03 17.48 -15.78
C GLY A 65 -4.38 18.11 -14.54
N HIS A 66 -5.08 18.25 -13.42
CA HIS A 66 -4.47 18.74 -12.18
C HIS A 66 -4.05 17.58 -11.29
N ILE A 67 -2.79 17.61 -10.83
CA ILE A 67 -2.34 16.76 -9.74
C ILE A 67 -2.84 17.39 -8.45
N LYS A 68 -3.54 16.62 -7.63
CA LYS A 68 -4.12 17.13 -6.39
C LYS A 68 -4.24 16.05 -5.33
N VAL A 69 -4.29 16.49 -4.08
CA VAL A 69 -4.63 15.64 -2.94
C VAL A 69 -6.15 15.55 -2.80
N VAL A 70 -6.66 14.32 -2.73
CA VAL A 70 -8.07 14.01 -2.54
C VAL A 70 -8.31 13.05 -1.40
N THR A 71 -9.52 13.09 -0.87
CA THR A 71 -10.06 12.06 0.02
C THR A 71 -10.46 10.81 -0.78
N PRO A 72 -10.66 9.65 -0.12
CA PRO A 72 -11.14 8.45 -0.79
C PRO A 72 -12.50 8.64 -1.47
N GLN A 73 -13.36 9.48 -0.91
CA GLN A 73 -14.67 9.78 -1.49
C GLN A 73 -14.53 10.56 -2.80
N GLU A 74 -13.67 11.56 -2.80
CA GLU A 74 -13.37 12.35 -4.00
C GLU A 74 -12.68 11.50 -5.07
N PHE A 75 -11.77 10.59 -4.67
CA PHE A 75 -11.12 9.64 -5.59
C PHE A 75 -12.13 8.68 -6.25
N ILE A 76 -13.10 8.16 -5.48
CA ILE A 76 -14.19 7.34 -6.01
C ILE A 76 -15.07 8.16 -6.95
N ASN A 77 -15.44 9.39 -6.59
CA ASN A 77 -16.31 10.26 -7.38
C ASN A 77 -15.61 10.81 -8.64
N GLY A 78 -14.28 10.88 -8.64
CA GLY A 78 -13.44 11.24 -9.79
C GLY A 78 -13.33 10.12 -10.82
N GLY A 79 -13.46 8.86 -10.38
CA GLY A 79 -13.74 7.70 -11.23
C GLY A 79 -15.25 7.39 -11.27
N THR A 80 -15.69 6.40 -12.04
CA THR A 80 -17.08 5.89 -11.92
C THR A 80 -17.19 4.65 -11.04
N GLY A 81 -16.10 4.31 -10.33
CA GLY A 81 -16.03 3.09 -9.56
C GLY A 81 -16.80 3.12 -8.24
N ILE A 82 -16.90 1.95 -7.61
CA ILE A 82 -17.66 1.74 -6.37
C ILE A 82 -16.71 1.40 -5.20
N ASN A 83 -15.55 0.84 -5.52
CA ASN A 83 -14.56 0.35 -4.56
C ASN A 83 -13.17 0.89 -4.94
N ILE A 84 -12.33 1.13 -3.93
CA ILE A 84 -10.90 1.40 -4.13
C ILE A 84 -10.14 0.08 -3.97
N TYR A 85 -9.35 -0.24 -4.98
CA TYR A 85 -8.47 -1.40 -5.01
C TYR A 85 -7.06 -0.97 -4.67
N VAL A 86 -6.41 -1.76 -3.81
CA VAL A 86 -5.11 -1.45 -3.20
C VAL A 86 -4.10 -2.50 -3.64
N SER A 87 -2.95 -2.07 -4.15
CA SER A 87 -1.85 -2.97 -4.51
C SER A 87 -1.44 -3.85 -3.34
N ALA A 88 -1.33 -5.15 -3.55
CA ALA A 88 -1.05 -6.10 -2.47
C ALA A 88 -0.20 -7.30 -2.91
N GLN A 89 0.48 -7.88 -1.93
CA GLN A 89 1.15 -9.17 -2.02
C GLN A 89 0.46 -10.14 -1.07
N GLY A 90 -0.26 -11.11 -1.61
CA GLY A 90 -1.09 -12.04 -0.85
C GLY A 90 -2.21 -11.32 -0.08
N LYS A 91 -2.09 -11.21 1.25
CA LYS A 91 -3.11 -10.54 2.09
C LYS A 91 -2.67 -9.16 2.58
N TYR A 92 -1.50 -8.69 2.14
CA TYR A 92 -0.85 -7.52 2.70
C TYR A 92 -0.78 -6.39 1.68
N PRO A 93 -1.22 -5.16 2.01
CA PRO A 93 -1.04 -4.02 1.11
C PRO A 93 0.47 -3.72 0.94
N VAL A 94 0.88 -3.44 -0.29
CA VAL A 94 2.25 -3.07 -0.65
C VAL A 94 2.30 -1.65 -1.19
N GLY A 95 3.39 -0.95 -0.88
CA GLY A 95 3.61 0.44 -1.23
C GLY A 95 5.01 0.90 -0.81
N SER A 96 5.51 1.98 -1.41
CA SER A 96 6.86 2.52 -1.17
C SER A 96 6.83 3.99 -0.75
N GLY A 97 7.61 4.34 0.29
CA GLY A 97 7.73 5.73 0.74
C GLY A 97 8.21 6.66 -0.39
N LEU A 98 9.15 6.20 -1.21
CA LEU A 98 9.66 6.92 -2.37
C LEU A 98 8.57 7.26 -3.40
N ILE A 99 7.61 6.34 -3.61
CA ILE A 99 6.48 6.57 -4.51
C ILE A 99 5.56 7.65 -3.94
N ALA A 100 5.29 7.62 -2.62
CA ALA A 100 4.50 8.64 -1.96
C ALA A 100 5.19 10.01 -1.97
N GLU A 101 6.50 10.05 -1.73
CA GLU A 101 7.31 11.27 -1.78
C GLU A 101 7.28 11.89 -3.18
N ARG A 102 7.47 11.09 -4.23
CA ARG A 102 7.36 11.56 -5.62
C ARG A 102 5.96 12.06 -5.95
N ALA A 103 4.92 11.38 -5.50
CA ALA A 103 3.54 11.82 -5.71
C ALA A 103 3.29 13.20 -5.06
N ILE A 104 3.76 13.40 -3.83
CA ILE A 104 3.70 14.69 -3.13
C ILE A 104 4.51 15.75 -3.86
N GLN A 105 5.72 15.41 -4.32
CA GLN A 105 6.58 16.33 -5.05
C GLN A 105 5.92 16.77 -6.36
N TYR A 106 5.37 15.85 -7.14
CA TYR A 106 4.70 16.19 -8.40
C TYR A 106 3.45 17.06 -8.20
N GLU A 107 2.72 16.86 -7.10
CA GLU A 107 1.60 17.74 -6.74
C GLU A 107 2.05 19.18 -6.48
N GLN A 108 3.25 19.39 -5.95
CA GLN A 108 3.80 20.71 -5.66
C GLN A 108 4.47 21.38 -6.86
N ASP A 109 5.22 20.59 -7.64
CA ASP A 109 6.16 21.11 -8.65
C ASP A 109 5.53 21.21 -10.06
N VAL A 110 4.53 20.40 -10.37
CA VAL A 110 4.00 20.28 -11.74
C VAL A 110 2.77 21.17 -11.93
N ILE A 111 3.00 22.37 -12.46
CA ILE A 111 1.92 23.25 -12.93
C ILE A 111 1.53 22.83 -14.35
N ILE A 112 0.58 21.90 -14.48
CA ILE A 112 0.09 21.49 -15.80
C ILE A 112 -0.73 22.63 -16.41
N LYS A 113 -0.11 23.38 -17.33
CA LYS A 113 -0.76 24.40 -18.16
C LYS A 113 -1.17 23.78 -19.49
N ASP A 114 -2.49 23.74 -19.69
CA ASP A 114 -3.18 23.42 -20.94
C ASP A 114 -2.79 22.12 -21.64
N TYR A 115 -3.68 21.11 -21.61
CA TYR A 115 -4.00 20.41 -22.86
C TYR A 115 -5.33 19.64 -22.80
N HIS A 116 -6.04 19.69 -23.93
CA HIS A 116 -7.20 18.88 -24.26
C HIS A 116 -6.74 17.46 -24.63
N LEU A 117 -7.20 16.42 -23.93
CA LEU A 117 -7.49 15.05 -24.43
C LEU A 117 -7.54 14.07 -23.24
N LEU A 118 -8.70 14.06 -22.57
CA LEU A 118 -9.48 12.87 -22.20
C LEU A 118 -8.71 11.62 -21.68
N PHE A 119 -8.80 11.42 -20.37
CA PHE A 119 -8.77 10.14 -19.60
C PHE A 119 -7.46 9.34 -19.42
N ASP A 120 -6.44 9.47 -20.27
CA ASP A 120 -5.32 8.48 -20.27
C ASP A 120 -4.11 8.81 -19.36
N ASN A 121 -4.11 9.96 -18.67
CA ASN A 121 -2.91 10.44 -17.97
C ASN A 121 -2.83 10.05 -16.47
N CYS A 122 -3.89 9.54 -15.84
CA CYS A 122 -3.84 9.16 -14.42
C CYS A 122 -2.90 7.97 -14.20
N HIS A 123 -2.90 7.00 -15.12
CA HIS A 123 -2.00 5.86 -15.12
C HIS A 123 -0.56 6.27 -15.41
N MET A 124 -0.33 7.20 -16.34
CA MET A 124 0.99 7.77 -16.62
C MET A 124 1.56 8.53 -15.41
N PHE A 125 0.74 9.35 -14.75
CA PHE A 125 1.11 10.03 -13.50
C PHE A 125 1.47 9.01 -12.42
N THR A 126 0.63 8.00 -12.23
CA THR A 126 0.84 6.97 -11.21
C THR A 126 2.12 6.16 -11.50
N ALA A 127 2.37 5.83 -12.77
CA ALA A 127 3.59 5.19 -13.23
C ALA A 127 4.82 6.08 -13.03
N ALA A 128 4.71 7.39 -13.30
CA ALA A 128 5.77 8.36 -13.04
C ALA A 128 6.19 8.36 -11.56
N CYS A 129 5.23 8.22 -10.64
CA CYS A 129 5.55 8.08 -9.22
C CYS A 129 6.37 6.81 -8.92
N ILE A 130 6.13 5.72 -9.67
CA ILE A 130 6.87 4.45 -9.53
C ILE A 130 8.29 4.56 -10.09
N ILE A 131 8.44 5.03 -11.33
CA ILE A 131 9.73 5.00 -12.06
C ILE A 131 10.55 6.29 -11.94
N GLY A 132 9.92 7.39 -11.52
CA GLY A 132 10.56 8.71 -11.44
C GLY A 132 10.65 9.45 -12.77
N ASP A 133 9.83 9.07 -13.76
CA ASP A 133 9.83 9.65 -15.11
C ASP A 133 8.41 10.01 -15.55
N PHE A 134 8.18 11.30 -15.80
CA PHE A 134 6.88 11.85 -16.19
C PHE A 134 6.58 11.68 -17.68
N ASP A 135 7.60 11.46 -18.52
CA ASP A 135 7.47 11.25 -19.97
C ASP A 135 7.42 9.76 -20.32
N ASN A 136 6.42 9.06 -19.76
CA ASN A 136 6.25 7.61 -19.91
C ASN A 136 5.01 7.26 -20.74
N SER A 137 4.88 5.99 -21.15
CA SER A 137 3.80 5.52 -22.02
C SER A 137 2.82 4.56 -21.33
N TYR A 138 2.78 4.55 -19.99
CA TYR A 138 1.89 3.68 -19.18
C TYR A 138 0.46 4.23 -19.14
N SER A 139 -0.20 4.34 -20.30
CA SER A 139 -1.51 4.97 -20.43
C SER A 139 -2.70 4.08 -20.02
N TYR A 140 -2.50 2.76 -19.89
CA TYR A 140 -3.56 1.81 -19.57
C TYR A 140 -3.37 1.17 -18.19
N LEU A 141 -4.46 0.86 -17.50
CA LEU A 141 -4.42 0.23 -16.18
C LEU A 141 -3.67 -1.11 -16.18
N TRP A 142 -3.79 -1.90 -17.25
CA TRP A 142 -3.07 -3.18 -17.34
C TRP A 142 -1.55 -2.97 -17.36
N MET A 143 -1.06 -1.94 -18.06
CA MET A 143 0.37 -1.59 -18.07
C MET A 143 0.82 -1.14 -16.68
N LEU A 144 0.00 -0.33 -16.01
CA LEU A 144 0.26 0.09 -14.63
C LEU A 144 0.30 -1.11 -13.69
N LYS A 145 -0.64 -2.06 -13.80
CA LYS A 145 -0.69 -3.29 -12.99
C LYS A 145 0.57 -4.14 -13.17
N ASP A 146 1.05 -4.30 -14.41
CA ASP A 146 2.30 -5.01 -14.69
C ASP A 146 3.50 -4.29 -14.06
N LEU A 147 3.57 -2.96 -14.18
CA LEU A 147 4.61 -2.16 -13.54
C LEU A 147 4.58 -2.26 -12.01
N VAL A 148 3.38 -2.24 -11.40
CA VAL A 148 3.20 -2.41 -9.94
C VAL A 148 3.68 -3.79 -9.51
N LYS A 149 3.39 -4.83 -10.30
CA LYS A 149 3.86 -6.18 -10.04
C LYS A 149 5.38 -6.27 -10.06
N GLU A 150 6.03 -5.67 -11.06
CA GLU A 150 7.50 -5.67 -11.17
C GLU A 150 8.16 -4.85 -10.07
N SER A 151 7.62 -3.67 -9.76
CA SER A 151 8.25 -2.69 -8.86
C SER A 151 7.96 -2.93 -7.38
N LEU A 152 6.77 -3.44 -7.06
CA LEU A 152 6.30 -3.64 -5.68
C LEU A 152 6.01 -5.10 -5.33
N SER A 153 6.24 -6.04 -6.27
CA SER A 153 5.88 -7.46 -6.11
C SER A 153 4.39 -7.67 -5.80
N ALA A 154 3.52 -6.76 -6.28
CA ALA A 154 2.08 -6.87 -6.09
C ALA A 154 1.52 -7.99 -6.96
N ASP A 155 1.05 -9.07 -6.34
CA ASP A 155 0.45 -10.22 -7.04
C ASP A 155 -1.08 -10.18 -7.06
N ASN A 156 -1.70 -9.29 -6.28
CA ASN A 156 -3.14 -9.10 -6.25
C ASN A 156 -3.56 -7.70 -5.76
N TRP A 157 -4.88 -7.52 -5.58
CA TRP A 157 -5.48 -6.25 -5.19
C TRP A 157 -6.53 -6.44 -4.10
N LEU A 158 -6.38 -5.73 -2.99
CA LEU A 158 -7.30 -5.76 -1.85
C LEU A 158 -8.35 -4.66 -1.99
N VAL A 159 -9.55 -4.89 -1.47
CA VAL A 159 -10.58 -3.84 -1.40
C VAL A 159 -10.37 -3.02 -0.13
N TRP A 160 -10.21 -1.70 -0.25
CA TRP A 160 -10.16 -0.81 0.89
C TRP A 160 -11.53 -0.75 1.57
N GLN A 161 -11.61 -1.21 2.82
CA GLN A 161 -12.82 -1.14 3.63
C GLN A 161 -13.24 0.31 3.83
N ASP A 162 -14.52 0.56 3.56
CA ASP A 162 -15.22 1.85 3.61
C ASP A 162 -14.62 2.86 4.61
N PRO A 163 -13.95 3.93 4.11
CA PRO A 163 -13.35 4.98 4.93
C PRO A 163 -14.35 5.72 5.81
N GLN A 164 -15.65 5.78 5.47
CA GLN A 164 -16.65 6.46 6.30
C GLN A 164 -17.03 5.68 7.56
N LYS A 165 -16.95 4.34 7.53
CA LYS A 165 -17.21 3.52 8.73
C LYS A 165 -16.16 3.71 9.84
N CYS A 166 -15.02 4.32 9.53
CA CYS A 166 -14.01 4.70 10.52
C CYS A 166 -14.26 6.08 11.14
N CYS A 167 -15.07 6.94 10.50
CA CYS A 167 -15.36 8.31 10.95
C CYS A 167 -16.68 8.40 11.74
N ASP A 168 -17.67 7.58 11.41
CA ASP A 168 -18.94 7.51 12.13
C ASP A 168 -18.83 6.57 13.33
N LYS A 169 -18.17 7.03 14.39
CA LYS A 169 -18.41 6.48 15.73
C LYS A 169 -19.85 6.84 16.13
N LYS A 170 -20.81 5.99 15.76
CA LYS A 170 -21.89 5.75 16.72
C LYS A 170 -21.23 5.15 17.96
N GLU A 171 -21.49 5.73 19.12
CA GLU A 171 -21.23 5.08 20.39
C GLU A 171 -21.86 3.69 20.33
N ILE A 172 -21.02 2.69 20.04
CA ILE A 172 -21.33 1.31 20.36
C ILE A 172 -21.20 1.31 21.88
N GLU A 173 -22.34 1.26 22.54
CA GLU A 173 -22.46 0.98 23.96
C GLU A 173 -21.45 -0.11 24.30
N ALA A 174 -20.52 0.17 25.22
CA ALA A 174 -19.35 -0.66 25.46
C ALA A 174 -19.79 -2.06 25.91
N THR A 175 -19.94 -2.97 24.95
CA THR A 175 -19.96 -4.40 25.24
C THR A 175 -18.55 -4.75 25.65
N TYR A 176 -18.33 -4.88 26.96
CA TYR A 176 -17.08 -5.39 27.50
C TYR A 176 -16.73 -6.69 26.76
N PRO A 177 -15.56 -6.79 26.11
CA PRO A 177 -15.17 -8.01 25.43
C PRO A 177 -15.14 -9.15 26.44
N ASN A 178 -15.83 -10.26 26.12
CA ASN A 178 -15.86 -11.45 26.96
C ASN A 178 -14.66 -12.32 26.64
N TYR A 179 -13.46 -11.92 27.08
CA TYR A 179 -12.24 -12.67 26.83
C TYR A 179 -12.22 -13.99 27.63
N THR A 180 -11.63 -15.00 27.02
CA THR A 180 -11.46 -16.35 27.58
C THR A 180 -9.98 -16.69 27.75
N SER A 181 -9.67 -17.69 28.57
CA SER A 181 -8.30 -18.22 28.69
C SER A 181 -7.76 -18.79 27.37
N GLN A 182 -8.65 -19.18 26.45
CA GLN A 182 -8.29 -19.62 25.11
C GLN A 182 -7.84 -18.45 24.21
N ASP A 183 -8.46 -17.27 24.36
CA ASP A 183 -8.02 -16.06 23.65
C ASP A 183 -6.62 -15.64 24.11
N LEU A 184 -6.35 -15.73 25.41
CA LEU A 184 -5.02 -15.47 25.97
C LEU A 184 -3.96 -16.41 25.38
N ALA A 185 -4.25 -17.72 25.36
CA ALA A 185 -3.35 -18.71 24.78
C ALA A 185 -3.09 -18.45 23.28
N CYS A 186 -4.10 -18.02 22.54
CA CYS A 186 -3.98 -17.67 21.12
C CYS A 186 -3.06 -16.46 20.90
N VAL A 187 -3.26 -15.37 21.65
CA VAL A 187 -2.44 -14.15 21.52
C VAL A 187 -0.99 -14.41 21.97
N LEU A 188 -0.78 -15.21 23.02
CA LEU A 188 0.57 -15.62 23.44
C LEU A 188 1.30 -16.43 22.36
N ALA A 189 0.60 -17.35 21.68
CA ALA A 189 1.19 -18.10 20.57
C ALA A 189 1.56 -17.20 19.39
N GLN A 190 0.74 -16.19 19.09
CA GLN A 190 1.04 -15.18 18.06
C GLN A 190 2.28 -14.35 18.45
N LEU A 191 2.35 -13.88 19.70
CA LEU A 191 3.49 -13.14 20.20
C LEU A 191 4.79 -13.96 20.11
N GLN A 192 4.74 -15.25 20.47
CA GLN A 192 5.88 -16.14 20.33
C GLN A 192 6.32 -16.26 18.86
N ALA A 193 5.38 -16.46 17.94
CA ALA A 193 5.69 -16.57 16.51
C ALA A 193 6.35 -15.29 15.95
N VAL A 194 5.87 -14.11 16.35
CA VAL A 194 6.44 -12.81 15.96
C VAL A 194 7.87 -12.66 16.51
N ARG A 195 8.11 -13.05 17.77
CA ARG A 195 9.46 -13.04 18.37
C ARG A 195 10.42 -13.97 17.66
N GLU A 196 9.97 -15.17 17.28
CA GLU A 196 10.78 -16.09 16.48
C GLU A 196 11.10 -15.53 15.09
N GLN A 197 10.14 -14.84 14.47
CA GLN A 197 10.37 -14.14 13.20
C GLN A 197 11.36 -12.98 13.35
N SER A 198 11.26 -12.20 14.43
CA SER A 198 12.21 -11.13 14.77
C SER A 198 13.63 -11.68 14.93
N ASN A 199 13.79 -12.82 15.61
CA ASN A 199 15.09 -13.48 15.74
C ASN A 199 15.68 -13.92 14.39
N ARG A 200 14.86 -14.46 13.48
CA ARG A 200 15.31 -14.81 12.12
C ARG A 200 15.72 -13.57 11.33
N GLN A 201 14.91 -12.52 11.39
CA GLN A 201 15.18 -11.25 10.73
C GLN A 201 16.50 -10.62 11.23
N TRP A 202 16.84 -10.80 12.51
CA TRP A 202 18.11 -10.35 13.06
C TRP A 202 19.32 -11.05 12.42
N GLU A 203 19.22 -12.34 12.11
CA GLU A 203 20.28 -13.06 11.38
C GLU A 203 20.44 -12.53 9.95
N ASP A 204 19.33 -12.20 9.27
CA ASP A 204 19.34 -11.62 7.93
C ASP A 204 20.01 -10.23 7.93
N ILE A 205 19.70 -9.40 8.92
CA ILE A 205 20.34 -8.09 9.12
C ILE A 205 21.85 -8.26 9.32
N LYS A 206 22.27 -9.18 10.19
CA LYS A 206 23.70 -9.45 10.40
C LYS A 206 24.40 -9.95 9.14
N ALA A 207 23.73 -10.78 8.34
CA ALA A 207 24.26 -11.24 7.06
C ALA A 207 24.42 -10.07 6.08
N HIS A 208 23.44 -9.18 6.02
CA HIS A 208 23.51 -7.98 5.21
C HIS A 208 24.66 -7.06 5.62
N CYS A 209 24.84 -6.79 6.92
CA CYS A 209 25.96 -5.98 7.41
C CYS A 209 27.32 -6.56 7.01
N ARG A 210 27.47 -7.90 6.97
CA ARG A 210 28.69 -8.54 6.46
C ARG A 210 28.92 -8.26 4.98
N LEU A 211 27.87 -8.34 4.16
CA LEU A 211 27.95 -8.02 2.73
C LEU A 211 28.32 -6.56 2.48
N VAL A 212 27.74 -5.62 3.23
CA VAL A 212 28.09 -4.19 3.14
C VAL A 212 29.54 -3.95 3.52
N HIS A 213 30.01 -4.59 4.60
CA HIS A 213 31.40 -4.50 5.02
C HIS A 213 32.36 -5.05 3.96
N GLU A 214 32.08 -6.24 3.42
CA GLU A 214 32.89 -6.85 2.36
C GLU A 214 32.90 -6.01 1.08
N HIS A 215 31.74 -5.50 0.67
CA HIS A 215 31.61 -4.61 -0.49
C HIS A 215 32.47 -3.36 -0.31
N THR A 216 32.37 -2.70 0.85
CA THR A 216 33.13 -1.49 1.16
C THR A 216 34.64 -1.74 1.22
N ALA A 217 35.06 -2.85 1.84
CA ALA A 217 36.47 -3.24 1.91
C ALA A 217 37.08 -3.47 0.52
N ASN A 218 36.27 -4.00 -0.41
CA ASN A 218 36.66 -4.24 -1.80
C ASN A 218 36.31 -3.08 -2.75
N GLY A 219 36.07 -1.88 -2.22
CA GLY A 219 35.69 -0.70 -3.02
C GLY A 219 36.85 0.07 -3.64
N PRO A 220 36.56 1.19 -4.34
CA PRO A 220 37.55 1.97 -5.11
C PRO A 220 38.78 2.40 -4.32
N ALA A 221 38.64 2.60 -3.00
CA ALA A 221 39.74 2.98 -2.12
C ALA A 221 40.83 1.90 -1.99
N SER A 222 40.53 0.62 -2.24
CA SER A 222 41.49 -0.49 -2.21
C SER A 222 42.02 -0.87 -3.60
N TRP A 223 41.58 -0.20 -4.67
CA TRP A 223 41.96 -0.56 -6.04
C TRP A 223 43.24 0.17 -6.46
N PHE A 224 44.20 -0.58 -7.02
CA PHE A 224 45.41 0.00 -7.63
C PHE A 224 45.13 0.70 -8.97
N CYS A 225 44.16 0.18 -9.75
CA CYS A 225 43.64 0.78 -10.97
C CYS A 225 42.19 0.32 -11.20
N THR A 226 41.41 1.11 -11.93
CA THR A 226 39.99 0.82 -12.21
C THR A 226 39.62 1.04 -13.67
N THR A 227 38.60 0.33 -14.13
CA THR A 227 37.89 0.60 -15.39
C THR A 227 36.53 1.23 -15.08
N GLU A 228 35.93 1.89 -16.07
CA GLU A 228 34.58 2.46 -15.96
C GLU A 228 33.56 1.37 -15.60
N SER A 229 33.56 0.25 -16.33
CA SER A 229 32.68 -0.89 -16.06
C SER A 229 32.84 -1.47 -14.64
N ARG A 230 34.07 -1.48 -14.08
CA ARG A 230 34.29 -1.95 -12.70
C ARG A 230 33.67 -0.99 -11.68
N LEU A 231 33.81 0.31 -11.91
CA LEU A 231 33.23 1.34 -11.06
C LEU A 231 31.70 1.31 -11.13
N GLU A 232 31.12 1.18 -12.33
CA GLU A 232 29.67 1.05 -12.54
C GLU A 232 29.09 -0.17 -11.82
N ASN A 233 29.75 -1.34 -11.91
CA ASN A 233 29.32 -2.55 -11.22
C ASN A 233 29.37 -2.37 -9.69
N TYR A 234 30.40 -1.70 -9.18
CA TYR A 234 30.50 -1.39 -7.76
C TYR A 234 29.37 -0.46 -7.30
N VAL A 235 29.10 0.62 -8.05
CA VAL A 235 28.01 1.56 -7.75
C VAL A 235 26.65 0.85 -7.78
N ARG A 236 26.41 0.01 -8.80
CA ARG A 236 25.18 -0.79 -8.88
C ARG A 236 25.02 -1.69 -7.66
N ARG A 237 26.08 -2.38 -7.25
CA ARG A 237 26.05 -3.24 -6.07
C ARG A 237 25.84 -2.45 -4.77
N SER A 238 26.37 -1.22 -4.66
CA SER A 238 26.05 -0.33 -3.53
C SER A 238 24.56 -0.03 -3.47
N GLN A 239 23.95 0.32 -4.59
CA GLN A 239 22.52 0.63 -4.67
C GLN A 239 21.64 -0.59 -4.30
N GLU A 240 22.02 -1.79 -4.76
CA GLU A 240 21.34 -3.03 -4.37
C GLU A 240 21.40 -3.25 -2.85
N LEU A 241 22.55 -3.00 -2.23
CA LEU A 241 22.72 -3.18 -0.79
C LEU A 241 21.91 -2.15 0.00
N GLU A 242 21.87 -0.88 -0.43
CA GLU A 242 21.02 0.15 0.19
C GLU A 242 19.53 -0.22 0.12
N GLN A 243 19.07 -0.81 -1.00
CA GLN A 243 17.69 -1.30 -1.11
C GLN A 243 17.40 -2.44 -0.13
N ILE A 244 18.35 -3.37 0.04
CA ILE A 244 18.22 -4.48 1.02
C ILE A 244 18.17 -3.93 2.45
N GLU A 245 19.01 -2.93 2.77
CA GLU A 245 19.01 -2.26 4.07
C GLU A 245 17.65 -1.64 4.37
N TYR A 246 17.10 -0.87 3.43
CA TYR A 246 15.78 -0.25 3.55
C TYR A 246 14.68 -1.28 3.82
N ILE A 247 14.67 -2.39 3.08
CA ILE A 247 13.69 -3.47 3.26
C ILE A 247 13.85 -4.11 4.65
N ASN A 248 15.08 -4.36 5.09
CA ASN A 248 15.37 -4.96 6.38
C ASN A 248 14.92 -4.05 7.55
N GLN A 249 15.17 -2.75 7.45
CA GLN A 249 14.73 -1.78 8.45
C GLN A 249 13.20 -1.73 8.54
N ARG A 250 12.51 -1.73 7.39
CA ARG A 250 11.05 -1.73 7.37
C ARG A 250 10.45 -3.00 7.98
N LYS A 251 11.00 -4.18 7.66
CA LYS A 251 10.58 -5.45 8.27
C LYS A 251 10.79 -5.44 9.78
N HIS A 252 11.91 -4.89 10.24
CA HIS A 252 12.19 -4.76 11.66
C HIS A 252 11.16 -3.86 12.36
N ASP A 253 10.86 -2.69 11.81
CA ASP A 253 9.87 -1.76 12.36
C ASP A 253 8.45 -2.36 12.39
N ASP A 254 8.07 -3.11 11.36
CA ASP A 254 6.79 -3.81 11.28
C ASP A 254 6.68 -4.86 12.40
N LEU A 255 7.72 -5.67 12.60
CA LEU A 255 7.76 -6.68 13.67
C LEU A 255 7.72 -6.05 15.07
N LEU A 256 8.42 -4.93 15.30
CA LEU A 256 8.38 -4.21 16.57
C LEU A 256 6.99 -3.66 16.88
N ARG A 257 6.29 -3.12 15.87
CA ARG A 257 4.91 -2.63 16.04
C ARG A 257 3.95 -3.76 16.37
N GLU A 258 4.08 -4.90 15.67
CA GLU A 258 3.24 -6.07 15.90
C GLU A 258 3.48 -6.68 17.28
N GLU A 259 4.75 -6.85 17.67
CA GLU A 259 5.13 -7.34 19.00
C GLU A 259 4.53 -6.47 20.10
N LYS A 260 4.73 -5.14 20.02
CA LYS A 260 4.16 -4.20 21.00
C LYS A 260 2.64 -4.25 21.07
N SER A 261 1.97 -4.37 19.92
CA SER A 261 0.51 -4.48 19.88
C SER A 261 0.02 -5.78 20.53
N LEU A 262 0.73 -6.88 20.33
CA LEU A 262 0.40 -8.17 20.94
C LEU A 262 0.68 -8.16 22.44
N GLU A 263 1.77 -7.55 22.90
CA GLU A 263 2.07 -7.37 24.32
C GLU A 263 0.94 -6.60 25.05
N GLN A 264 0.51 -5.47 24.49
CA GLN A 264 -0.62 -4.71 25.04
C GLN A 264 -1.90 -5.54 25.11
N LYS A 265 -2.13 -6.39 24.12
CA LYS A 265 -3.32 -7.26 24.07
C LYS A 265 -3.23 -8.41 25.06
N VAL A 266 -2.05 -8.95 25.30
CA VAL A 266 -1.80 -9.93 26.37
C VAL A 266 -2.10 -9.29 27.73
N GLU A 267 -1.62 -8.06 27.98
CA GLU A 267 -1.90 -7.33 29.22
C GLU A 267 -3.40 -7.11 29.44
N GLU A 268 -4.11 -6.65 28.41
CA GLU A 268 -5.57 -6.42 28.43
C GLU A 268 -6.34 -7.70 28.76
N ILE A 269 -6.06 -8.79 28.05
CA ILE A 269 -6.76 -10.07 28.23
C ILE A 269 -6.42 -10.68 29.60
N THR A 270 -5.16 -10.61 30.02
CA THR A 270 -4.72 -11.11 31.32
C THR A 270 -5.45 -10.40 32.45
N ALA A 271 -5.50 -9.05 32.41
CA ALA A 271 -6.22 -8.26 33.40
C ALA A 271 -7.71 -8.62 33.46
N TYR A 272 -8.34 -8.84 32.31
CA TYR A 272 -9.75 -9.26 32.23
C TYR A 272 -10.00 -10.64 32.84
N VAL A 273 -9.19 -11.64 32.48
CA VAL A 273 -9.35 -13.02 32.97
C VAL A 273 -9.10 -13.10 34.49
N SER A 274 -8.07 -12.41 34.99
CA SER A 274 -7.76 -12.36 36.42
C SER A 274 -8.86 -11.71 37.27
N LEU A 275 -9.57 -10.71 36.74
CA LEU A 275 -10.70 -10.07 37.43
C LEU A 275 -11.96 -10.94 37.51
N ARG A 276 -12.04 -12.01 36.71
CA ARG A 276 -13.22 -12.88 36.62
C ARG A 276 -13.06 -14.19 37.39
N GLU A 277 -11.82 -14.63 37.60
CA GLU A 277 -11.47 -15.85 38.34
C GLU A 277 -11.20 -15.61 39.84
N GLY A 278 -11.15 -14.36 40.29
CA GLY A 278 -11.03 -13.95 41.71
C GLY A 278 -12.35 -13.54 42.33
#